data_AF-A0A1N6XV21-F1
#
_entry.id   AF-A0A1N6XV21-F1
#
_cell.length_a   1.000
_cell.length_b   1.000
_cell.length_c   1.000
_cell.angle_alpha   90.00
_cell.angle_beta   90.00
_cell.angle_gamma   90.00
#
_symmetry.space_group_name_H-M   'P 1'
#
loop_
_entity.id
_entity.type
_entity.pdbx_description
1 polymer ?
#
loop_
_entity_poly.entity_id
_entity_poly.type
_entity_poly.pdbx_seq_one_letter_code
_entity_poly.pdbx_strand_id
1 'polypeptide(L)'
;MNRNRHALAGLERIARLKSDLEMRRLAAFRAHVEATRHRIDQLEAELDSIYRADGPFSIAQARLTNAMAGERSRALLAAEHELDRMLPGFEQARQVAARAFGRAEAVHALRMELLAQDRQDQDRRDGP
;
A
#
# COMPACT_ATOMS: atom_id res chain seq x y z
N MET A 1 -31.50 -15.52 -20.02
CA MET A 1 -30.35 -14.58 -20.12
C MET A 1 -30.52 -13.31 -19.28
N ASN A 2 -31.57 -12.49 -19.46
CA ASN A 2 -31.62 -11.14 -18.86
C ASN A 2 -31.41 -11.07 -17.31
N ARG A 3 -32.02 -11.98 -16.53
CA ARG A 3 -31.82 -12.06 -15.07
C ARG A 3 -30.35 -12.28 -14.67
N ASN A 4 -29.60 -13.06 -15.46
CA ASN A 4 -28.17 -13.30 -15.23
C ASN A 4 -27.32 -12.07 -15.59
N ARG A 5 -27.65 -11.34 -16.69
CA ARG A 5 -27.00 -10.06 -17.02
C ARG A 5 -27.14 -9.04 -15.88
N HIS A 6 -28.35 -8.91 -15.30
CA HIS A 6 -28.60 -8.00 -14.17
C HIS A 6 -27.86 -8.41 -12.89
N ALA A 7 -27.83 -9.71 -12.57
CA ALA A 7 -27.08 -10.22 -11.43
C ALA A 7 -25.57 -9.94 -11.58
N LEU A 8 -24.99 -10.21 -12.76
CA LEU A 8 -23.56 -9.97 -13.01
C LEU A 8 -23.19 -8.49 -12.98
N ALA A 9 -24.03 -7.60 -13.52
CA ALA A 9 -23.85 -6.16 -13.39
C ALA A 9 -23.96 -5.67 -11.92
N GLY A 10 -24.74 -6.36 -11.08
CA GLY A 10 -24.76 -6.15 -9.63
C GLY A 10 -23.46 -6.59 -8.96
N LEU A 11 -22.99 -7.80 -9.27
CA LEU A 11 -21.72 -8.34 -8.77
C LEU A 11 -20.52 -7.46 -9.17
N GLU A 12 -20.50 -6.94 -10.40
CA GLU A 12 -19.44 -6.03 -10.87
C GLU A 12 -19.39 -4.74 -10.03
N ARG A 13 -20.53 -4.11 -9.76
CA ARG A 13 -20.60 -2.91 -8.91
C ARG A 13 -20.08 -3.19 -7.50
N ILE A 14 -20.48 -4.32 -6.91
CA ILE A 14 -20.01 -4.73 -5.58
C ILE A 14 -18.50 -5.03 -5.58
N ALA A 15 -18.00 -5.70 -6.63
CA ALA A 15 -16.58 -6.03 -6.76
C ALA A 15 -15.71 -4.78 -6.94
N ARG A 16 -16.15 -3.81 -7.76
CA ARG A 16 -15.50 -2.49 -7.92
C ARG A 16 -15.47 -1.73 -6.59
N LEU A 17 -16.61 -1.56 -5.92
CA LEU A 17 -16.68 -0.89 -4.62
C LEU A 17 -15.75 -1.53 -3.57
N LYS A 18 -15.67 -2.87 -3.56
CA LYS A 18 -14.74 -3.59 -2.68
C LYS A 18 -13.28 -3.36 -3.08
N SER A 19 -12.96 -3.38 -4.37
CA SER A 19 -11.62 -3.05 -4.87
C SER A 19 -11.20 -1.65 -4.43
N ASP A 20 -12.06 -0.64 -4.64
CA ASP A 20 -11.78 0.75 -4.28
C ASP A 20 -11.53 0.92 -2.77
N LEU A 21 -12.29 0.21 -1.93
CA LEU A 21 -12.13 0.22 -0.48
C LEU A 21 -10.77 -0.37 -0.05
N GLU A 22 -10.40 -1.55 -0.56
CA GLU A 22 -9.12 -2.19 -0.21
C GLU A 22 -7.93 -1.40 -0.78
N MET A 23 -8.07 -0.76 -1.94
CA MET A 23 -7.06 0.15 -2.51
C MET A 23 -6.85 1.40 -1.64
N ARG A 24 -7.92 2.02 -1.14
CA ARG A 24 -7.82 3.13 -0.17
C ARG A 24 -7.15 2.69 1.13
N ARG A 25 -7.49 1.50 1.63
CA ARG A 25 -6.87 0.91 2.82
C ARG A 25 -5.37 0.67 2.62
N LEU A 26 -4.98 0.10 1.47
CA LEU A 26 -3.58 -0.11 1.11
C LEU A 26 -2.83 1.23 0.98
N ALA A 27 -3.44 2.26 0.38
CA ALA A 27 -2.82 3.58 0.24
C ALA A 27 -2.55 4.22 1.62
N ALA A 28 -3.49 4.13 2.55
CA ALA A 28 -3.31 4.62 3.93
C ALA A 28 -2.19 3.85 4.67
N PHE A 29 -2.12 2.52 4.53
CA PHE A 29 -1.05 1.72 5.12
C PHE A 29 0.31 2.09 4.49
N ARG A 30 0.38 2.22 3.16
CA ARG A 30 1.59 2.66 2.45
C ARG A 30 2.09 4.01 2.98
N ALA A 31 1.19 4.99 3.15
CA ALA A 31 1.57 6.30 3.67
C ALA A 31 2.25 6.22 5.05
N HIS A 32 1.79 5.33 5.93
CA HIS A 32 2.43 5.09 7.22
C HIS A 32 3.80 4.39 7.06
N VAL A 33 3.94 3.43 6.16
CA VAL A 33 5.23 2.74 5.90
C VAL A 33 6.27 3.73 5.37
N GLU A 34 5.92 4.58 4.41
CA GLU A 34 6.85 5.58 3.88
C GLU A 34 7.16 6.68 4.93
N ALA A 35 6.20 7.05 5.79
CA ALA A 35 6.46 7.98 6.89
C ALA A 35 7.46 7.40 7.92
N THR A 36 7.34 6.11 8.28
CA THR A 36 8.30 5.44 9.17
C THR A 36 9.68 5.33 8.52
N ARG A 37 9.76 5.07 7.20
CA ARG A 37 11.03 5.09 6.45
C ARG A 37 11.68 6.47 6.46
N HIS A 38 10.96 7.53 6.11
CA HIS A 38 11.50 8.89 6.16
C HIS A 38 11.96 9.30 7.56
N ARG A 39 11.34 8.78 8.62
CA ARG A 39 11.82 8.97 9.99
C ARG A 39 13.14 8.24 10.25
N ILE A 40 13.33 7.04 9.72
CA ILE A 40 14.61 6.31 9.76
C ILE A 40 15.69 7.12 9.01
N ASP A 41 15.43 7.49 7.76
CA ASP A 41 16.34 8.29 6.93
C ASP A 41 16.80 9.58 7.65
N GLN A 42 15.87 10.26 8.34
CA GLN A 42 16.14 11.47 9.14
C GLN A 42 17.02 11.19 10.36
N LEU A 43 16.75 10.10 11.10
CA LEU A 43 17.52 9.74 12.30
C LEU A 43 18.95 9.28 11.95
N GLU A 44 19.13 8.61 10.82
CA GLU A 44 20.46 8.29 10.28
C GLU A 44 21.24 9.55 9.90
N ALA A 45 20.61 10.49 9.19
CA ALA A 45 21.23 11.77 8.82
C ALA A 45 21.57 12.63 10.05
N GLU A 46 20.71 12.65 11.07
CA GLU A 46 20.99 13.31 12.35
C GLU A 46 22.21 12.67 13.05
N LEU A 47 22.29 11.33 13.10
CA LEU A 47 23.44 10.63 13.68
C LEU A 47 24.75 10.91 12.93
N ASP A 48 24.74 10.86 11.60
CA ASP A 48 25.89 11.21 10.76
C ASP A 48 26.33 12.67 11.01
N SER A 49 25.38 13.60 11.16
CA SER A 49 25.68 15.00 11.50
C SER A 49 26.31 15.16 12.89
N ILE A 50 25.90 14.36 13.88
CA ILE A 50 26.46 14.37 15.24
C ILE A 50 27.90 13.84 15.24
N TYR A 51 28.19 12.81 14.44
CA TYR A 51 29.54 12.23 14.35
C TYR A 51 30.50 13.03 13.46
N ARG A 52 30.00 13.78 12.48
CA ARG A 52 30.81 14.70 11.63
C ARG A 52 30.96 16.11 12.20
N ALA A 53 30.40 16.38 13.38
CA ALA A 53 30.48 17.70 14.02
C ALA A 53 31.89 17.98 14.56
N ASP A 54 32.75 18.53 13.70
CA ASP A 54 34.09 18.99 14.10
C ASP A 54 33.98 20.19 15.07
N GLY A 55 34.58 20.05 16.24
CA GLY A 55 34.64 21.09 17.26
C GLY A 55 35.79 20.87 18.24
N PRO A 56 36.21 21.91 19.01
CA PRO A 56 37.28 21.77 19.99
C PRO A 56 36.92 20.72 21.04
N PHE A 57 37.79 19.72 21.23
CA PHE A 57 37.53 18.65 22.19
C PHE A 57 37.42 19.19 23.62
N SER A 58 36.33 18.84 24.31
CA SER A 58 36.22 18.95 25.76
C SER A 58 35.39 17.79 26.32
N ILE A 59 35.63 17.43 27.59
CA ILE A 59 34.86 16.36 28.26
C ILE A 59 33.37 16.72 28.34
N ALA A 60 33.03 18.00 28.54
CA ALA A 60 31.65 18.47 28.54
C ALA A 60 30.98 18.26 27.19
N GLN A 61 31.64 18.67 26.10
CA GLN A 61 31.14 18.47 24.74
C GLN A 61 31.00 16.98 24.40
N ALA A 62 32.01 16.16 24.72
CA ALA A 62 31.97 14.72 24.46
C ALA A 62 30.80 14.02 25.19
N ARG A 63 30.50 14.41 26.44
CA ARG A 63 29.33 13.89 27.18
C ARG A 63 28.01 14.31 26.56
N LEU A 64 27.91 15.54 26.04
CA LEU A 64 26.72 16.03 25.35
C LEU A 64 26.51 15.30 24.01
N THR A 65 27.54 15.22 23.17
CA THR A 65 27.53 14.48 21.89
C THR A 65 27.11 13.01 22.11
N ASN A 66 27.69 12.33 23.12
CA ASN A 66 27.32 10.95 23.43
C ASN A 66 25.87 10.80 23.93
N ALA A 67 25.36 11.77 24.70
CA ALA A 67 23.97 11.75 25.15
C ALA A 67 23.00 11.91 23.96
N MET A 68 23.28 12.85 23.05
CA MET A 68 22.49 13.07 21.83
C MET A 68 22.54 11.85 20.90
N ALA A 69 23.74 11.31 20.63
CA ALA A 69 23.90 10.10 19.81
C ALA A 69 23.13 8.92 20.43
N GLY A 70 23.27 8.67 21.73
CA GLY A 70 22.55 7.60 22.42
C GLY A 70 21.02 7.77 22.45
N GLU A 71 20.51 9.00 22.44
CA GLU A 71 19.09 9.27 22.23
C GLU A 71 18.65 8.91 20.80
N ARG A 72 19.36 9.41 19.78
CA ARG A 72 19.00 9.18 18.36
C ARG A 72 19.16 7.72 17.95
N SER A 73 20.19 7.01 18.41
CA SER A 73 20.33 5.56 18.16
C SER A 73 19.19 4.74 18.77
N ARG A 74 18.67 5.11 19.96
CA ARG A 74 17.49 4.44 20.54
C ARG A 74 16.22 4.76 19.77
N ALA A 75 16.07 5.99 19.28
CA ALA A 75 14.94 6.37 18.43
C ALA A 75 14.97 5.66 17.07
N LEU A 76 16.16 5.47 16.49
CA LEU A 76 16.38 4.72 15.24
C LEU A 76 15.98 3.26 15.40
N LEU A 77 16.55 2.55 16.38
CA LEU A 77 16.20 1.15 16.70
C LEU A 77 14.69 0.95 16.95
N ALA A 78 14.03 1.92 17.58
CA ALA A 78 12.59 1.87 17.79
C ALA A 78 11.80 2.02 16.48
N ALA A 79 12.22 2.91 15.57
CA ALA A 79 11.59 3.13 14.27
C ALA A 79 11.83 1.96 13.30
N GLU A 80 13.03 1.37 13.30
CA GLU A 80 13.35 0.14 12.55
C GLU A 80 12.46 -1.01 13.02
N HIS A 81 12.36 -1.23 14.33
CA HIS A 81 11.50 -2.27 14.89
C HIS A 81 10.00 -2.03 14.62
N GLU A 82 9.57 -0.77 14.57
CA GLU A 82 8.21 -0.40 14.14
C GLU A 82 7.98 -0.78 12.66
N LEU A 83 8.91 -0.43 11.78
CA LEU A 83 8.86 -0.77 10.36
C LEU A 83 8.80 -2.29 10.13
N ASP A 84 9.69 -3.06 10.78
CA ASP A 84 9.72 -4.52 10.70
C ASP A 84 8.38 -5.15 11.11
N ARG A 85 7.74 -4.62 12.15
CA ARG A 85 6.41 -5.08 12.60
C ARG A 85 5.29 -4.70 11.63
N MET A 86 5.45 -3.61 10.87
CA MET A 86 4.46 -3.17 9.87
C MET A 86 4.53 -3.96 8.57
N LEU A 87 5.73 -4.34 8.10
CA LEU A 87 5.95 -4.93 6.78
C LEU A 87 5.08 -6.17 6.48
N PRO A 88 4.89 -7.15 7.40
CA PRO A 88 3.99 -8.29 7.15
C PRO A 88 2.53 -7.88 6.95
N GLY A 89 2.05 -6.90 7.73
CA GLY A 89 0.69 -6.38 7.61
C GLY A 89 0.48 -5.58 6.32
N PHE A 90 1.50 -4.83 5.90
CA PHE A 90 1.50 -4.11 4.62
C PHE A 90 1.44 -5.09 3.44
N GLU A 91 2.25 -6.15 3.46
CA GLU A 91 2.22 -7.18 2.40
C GLU A 91 0.87 -7.92 2.37
N GLN A 92 0.29 -8.24 3.53
CA GLN A 92 -1.05 -8.81 3.60
C GLN A 92 -2.09 -7.87 2.98
N ALA A 93 -2.05 -6.57 3.31
CA ALA A 93 -2.95 -5.58 2.72
C ALA A 93 -2.75 -5.46 1.19
N ARG A 94 -1.50 -5.52 0.72
CA ARG A 94 -1.16 -5.50 -0.72
C ARG A 94 -1.80 -6.68 -1.45
N GLN A 95 -1.70 -7.89 -0.88
CA GLN A 95 -2.33 -9.09 -1.46
C GLN A 95 -3.86 -9.04 -1.42
N VAL A 96 -4.47 -8.51 -0.34
CA VAL A 96 -5.92 -8.34 -0.24
C VAL A 96 -6.45 -7.39 -1.31
N ALA A 97 -5.80 -6.23 -1.49
CA ALA A 97 -6.16 -5.25 -2.51
C ALA A 97 -5.97 -5.82 -3.93
N ALA A 98 -4.84 -6.47 -4.22
CA ALA A 98 -4.58 -7.10 -5.51
C ALA A 98 -5.65 -8.17 -5.86
N ARG A 99 -6.05 -9.01 -4.88
CA ARG A 99 -7.14 -9.99 -5.06
C ARG A 99 -8.51 -9.33 -5.21
N ALA A 100 -8.75 -8.18 -4.59
CA ALA A 100 -10.01 -7.44 -4.74
C ALA A 100 -10.13 -6.82 -6.14
N PHE A 101 -9.05 -6.20 -6.63
CA PHE A 101 -8.94 -5.69 -7.98
C PHE A 101 -9.07 -6.79 -9.03
N GLY A 102 -8.30 -7.87 -8.93
CA GLY A 102 -8.38 -9.00 -9.88
C GLY A 102 -9.77 -9.64 -9.96
N ARG A 103 -10.54 -9.66 -8.86
CA ARG A 103 -11.96 -10.08 -8.89
C ARG A 103 -12.87 -9.09 -9.60
N ALA A 104 -12.65 -7.78 -9.43
CA ALA A 104 -13.42 -6.76 -10.14
C ALA A 104 -13.19 -6.85 -11.66
N GLU A 105 -11.93 -7.00 -12.08
CA GLU A 105 -11.56 -7.18 -13.48
C GLU A 105 -12.11 -8.48 -14.08
N ALA A 106 -12.03 -9.61 -13.35
CA ALA A 106 -12.60 -10.87 -13.83
C ALA A 106 -14.12 -10.80 -14.03
N VAL A 107 -14.86 -10.16 -13.11
CA VAL A 107 -16.31 -9.97 -13.24
C VAL A 107 -16.65 -8.99 -14.37
N HIS A 108 -15.83 -7.96 -14.57
CA HIS A 108 -15.96 -7.04 -15.70
C HIS A 108 -15.76 -7.76 -17.05
N ALA A 109 -14.70 -8.55 -17.18
CA ALA A 109 -14.40 -9.33 -18.39
C ALA A 109 -15.54 -10.31 -18.74
N LEU A 110 -16.03 -11.09 -17.75
CA LEU A 110 -17.18 -11.99 -17.94
C LEU A 110 -18.45 -11.24 -18.39
N ARG A 111 -18.68 -10.02 -17.89
CA ARG A 111 -19.82 -9.20 -18.33
C ARG A 111 -19.63 -8.73 -19.77
N MET A 112 -18.44 -8.31 -20.15
CA MET A 112 -18.14 -7.89 -21.52
C MET A 112 -18.27 -9.04 -22.52
N GLU A 113 -17.85 -10.25 -22.14
CA GLU A 113 -17.99 -11.46 -22.94
C GLU A 113 -19.46 -11.82 -23.17
N LEU A 114 -20.28 -11.88 -22.11
CA LEU A 114 -21.73 -12.13 -22.26
C LEU A 114 -22.41 -11.05 -23.14
N LEU A 115 -22.05 -9.78 -22.97
CA LEU A 115 -22.57 -8.70 -23.81
C LEU A 115 -22.08 -8.76 -25.27
N ALA A 116 -21.01 -9.49 -25.57
CA ALA A 116 -20.57 -9.77 -26.95
C ALA A 116 -21.31 -10.98 -27.54
N GLN A 117 -21.42 -12.08 -26.78
CA GLN A 117 -22.18 -13.28 -27.17
C GLN A 117 -23.65 -12.94 -27.47
N ASP A 118 -24.32 -12.19 -26.59
CA ASP A 118 -25.70 -11.76 -26.78
C ASP A 118 -25.89 -10.90 -28.05
N ARG A 119 -24.89 -10.11 -28.47
CA ARG A 119 -24.95 -9.35 -29.74
C ARG A 119 -24.83 -10.28 -30.94
N GLN A 120 -23.86 -11.20 -30.93
CA GLN A 120 -23.70 -12.20 -31.98
C GLN A 120 -24.95 -13.08 -32.14
N ASP A 121 -25.64 -13.41 -31.04
CA ASP A 121 -26.89 -14.18 -31.08
C ASP A 121 -28.11 -13.37 -31.55
N GLN A 122 -28.07 -12.03 -31.47
CA GLN A 122 -29.05 -11.15 -32.11
C GLN A 122 -28.77 -11.03 -33.60
N ASP A 123 -27.52 -10.73 -33.99
CA ASP A 123 -27.08 -10.63 -35.39
C ASP A 123 -27.38 -11.93 -36.19
N ARG A 124 -27.29 -13.10 -35.54
CA ARG A 124 -27.67 -14.41 -36.12
C ARG A 124 -29.17 -14.64 -36.29
N ARG A 125 -30.02 -13.93 -35.55
CA ARG A 125 -31.49 -14.06 -35.62
C ARG A 125 -32.11 -13.05 -36.58
N ASP A 126 -31.47 -11.89 -36.70
CA ASP A 126 -31.91 -10.77 -37.53
C ASP A 126 -31.23 -10.77 -38.91
N GLY A 127 -30.33 -11.73 -39.18
CA GLY A 127 -29.75 -12.00 -40.50
C GLY A 127 -30.71 -12.75 -41.45
N PRO A 128 -30.60 -12.53 -42.78
CA PRO A 128 -31.57 -12.98 -43.79
C PRO A 128 -31.54 -14.48 -44.11
#